data_AF-A0A2D5VHX6-F1
#
_entry.id   AF-A0A2D5VHX6-F1
#
_cell.length_a   1.000
_cell.length_b   1.000
_cell.length_c   1.000
_cell.angle_alpha   90.00
_cell.angle_beta   90.00
_cell.angle_gamma   90.00
#
_symmetry.space_group_name_H-M   'P 1'
#
loop_
_entity.id
_entity.type
_entity.pdbx_description
1 polymer ?
#
loop_
_entity_poly.entity_id
_entity_poly.type
_entity_poly.pdbx_seq_one_letter_code
_entity_poly.pdbx_strand_id
1 'polypeptide(L)'
;MISQVYSEEKLKSILIPSEEWQPSPTVEDRDAWQNLSSQIRQVHVARGDSALDYQWPTLPATRFLDFARHGNRSRYQNLCFARRNTLVDLVIAECIDGQGRFLDDITERYLGHLRRILLGSSGTY
;
A
#
# COMPACT_ATOMS: atom_id res chain seq x y z
N MET A 1 -14.64 -24.08 -12.07
CA MET A 1 -13.78 -23.02 -12.64
C MET A 1 -14.68 -21.99 -13.32
N ILE A 2 -14.39 -20.68 -13.33
CA ILE A 2 -15.32 -19.67 -13.88
C ILE A 2 -15.70 -19.93 -15.36
N SER A 3 -14.77 -20.55 -16.11
CA SER A 3 -14.91 -21.02 -17.48
C SER A 3 -15.90 -22.17 -17.67
N GLN A 4 -16.38 -22.80 -16.59
CA GLN A 4 -17.42 -23.82 -16.63
C GLN A 4 -18.83 -23.22 -16.46
N VAL A 5 -18.93 -21.98 -16.00
CA VAL A 5 -20.20 -21.30 -15.69
C VAL A 5 -20.54 -20.24 -16.75
N TYR A 6 -19.52 -19.64 -17.39
CA TYR A 6 -19.69 -18.61 -18.41
C TYR A 6 -18.93 -18.97 -19.69
N SER A 7 -19.57 -18.84 -20.85
CA SER A 7 -18.92 -18.96 -22.15
C SER A 7 -18.03 -17.73 -22.43
N GLU A 8 -17.02 -17.90 -23.26
CA GLU A 8 -16.10 -16.81 -23.64
C GLU A 8 -16.85 -15.63 -24.29
N GLU A 9 -17.83 -15.92 -25.13
CA GLU A 9 -18.70 -14.92 -25.77
C GLU A 9 -19.51 -14.13 -24.72
N LYS A 10 -19.98 -14.81 -23.67
CA LYS A 10 -20.71 -14.16 -22.58
C LYS A 10 -19.79 -13.26 -21.76
N LEU A 11 -18.54 -13.66 -21.52
CA LEU A 11 -17.56 -12.83 -20.82
C LEU A 11 -17.19 -11.59 -21.64
N LYS A 12 -16.97 -11.73 -22.95
CA LYS A 12 -16.66 -10.60 -23.85
C LYS A 12 -17.79 -9.55 -23.93
N SER A 13 -19.04 -9.96 -23.70
CA SER A 13 -20.18 -9.01 -23.70
C SER A 13 -20.42 -8.33 -22.34
N ILE A 14 -19.80 -8.79 -21.26
CA ILE A 14 -19.95 -8.21 -19.91
C ILE A 14 -18.71 -7.40 -19.51
N LEU A 15 -17.52 -7.89 -19.83
CA LEU A 15 -16.27 -7.27 -19.42
C LEU A 15 -15.96 -6.06 -20.28
N ILE A 16 -15.53 -4.98 -19.64
CA ILE A 16 -14.95 -3.85 -20.34
C ILE A 16 -13.56 -4.21 -20.87
N PRO A 17 -13.07 -3.53 -21.93
CA PRO A 17 -11.70 -3.68 -22.39
C PRO A 17 -10.70 -3.45 -21.26
N SER A 18 -9.59 -4.18 -21.27
CA SER A 18 -8.52 -4.04 -20.25
C SER A 18 -7.97 -2.63 -20.18
N GLU A 19 -7.98 -1.91 -21.30
CA GLU A 19 -7.47 -0.55 -21.45
C GLU A 19 -8.38 0.48 -20.77
N GLU A 20 -9.67 0.16 -20.65
CA GLU A 20 -10.69 0.99 -20.01
C GLU A 20 -10.84 0.66 -18.51
N TRP A 21 -10.17 -0.38 -18.02
CA TRP A 21 -10.24 -0.78 -16.62
C TRP A 21 -9.47 0.19 -15.71
N GLN A 22 -10.21 1.13 -15.11
CA GLN A 22 -9.73 2.10 -14.14
C GLN A 22 -10.37 1.82 -12.77
N PRO A 23 -9.80 0.93 -11.94
CA PRO A 23 -10.39 0.53 -10.67
C PRO A 23 -10.34 1.63 -9.60
N SER A 24 -9.53 2.67 -9.80
CA SER A 24 -9.39 3.79 -8.88
C SER A 24 -9.02 5.05 -9.66
N PRO A 25 -9.42 6.25 -9.18
CA PRO A 25 -8.99 7.51 -9.79
C PRO A 25 -7.46 7.65 -9.75
N THR A 26 -6.90 8.35 -10.73
CA THR A 26 -5.48 8.72 -10.70
C THR A 26 -5.27 9.89 -9.74
N VAL A 27 -4.03 10.20 -9.38
CA VAL A 27 -3.73 11.33 -8.47
C VAL A 27 -4.11 12.68 -9.09
N GLU A 28 -4.06 12.77 -10.43
CA GLU A 28 -4.43 13.93 -11.23
C GLU A 28 -5.94 14.15 -11.31
N ASP A 29 -6.77 13.12 -11.07
CA ASP A 29 -8.23 13.22 -11.03
C ASP A 29 -8.70 13.91 -9.73
N ARG A 30 -8.42 15.21 -9.65
CA ARG A 30 -8.71 16.02 -8.46
C ARG A 30 -10.20 16.06 -8.15
N ASP A 31 -11.05 16.04 -9.17
CA ASP A 31 -12.50 16.07 -9.00
C ASP A 31 -12.99 14.82 -8.26
N ALA A 32 -12.50 13.62 -8.61
CA ALA A 32 -12.85 12.40 -7.90
C ALA A 32 -12.46 12.46 -6.40
N TRP A 33 -11.28 12.98 -6.09
CA TRP A 33 -10.81 13.12 -4.69
C TRP A 33 -11.54 14.23 -3.92
N GLN A 34 -11.88 15.34 -4.59
CA GLN A 34 -12.61 16.47 -4.00
C GLN A 34 -14.11 16.18 -3.82
N ASN A 35 -14.67 15.23 -4.57
CA ASN A 35 -16.06 14.80 -4.42
C ASN A 35 -16.30 13.86 -3.23
N LEU A 36 -15.23 13.35 -2.59
CA LEU A 36 -15.36 12.61 -1.33
C LEU A 36 -15.99 13.48 -0.25
N SER A 37 -16.73 12.90 0.71
CA SER A 37 -17.25 13.70 1.82
C SER A 37 -16.11 14.30 2.66
N SER A 38 -16.33 15.48 3.23
CA SER A 38 -15.33 16.14 4.08
C SER A 38 -14.87 15.26 5.23
N GLN A 39 -15.78 14.49 5.83
CA GLN A 39 -15.47 13.55 6.91
C GLN A 39 -14.50 12.44 6.45
N ILE A 40 -14.74 11.84 5.27
CA ILE A 40 -13.86 10.80 4.73
C ILE A 40 -12.47 11.37 4.48
N ARG A 41 -12.39 12.54 3.83
CA ARG A 41 -11.11 13.21 3.56
C ARG A 41 -10.33 13.47 4.84
N GLN A 42 -10.98 14.04 5.85
CA GLN A 42 -10.34 14.36 7.13
C GLN A 42 -9.81 13.10 7.84
N VAL A 43 -10.57 12.01 7.84
CA VAL A 43 -10.13 10.74 8.45
C VAL A 43 -8.88 10.20 7.75
N HIS A 44 -8.84 10.21 6.43
CA HIS A 44 -7.69 9.69 5.69
C HIS A 44 -6.46 10.59 5.78
N VAL A 45 -6.64 11.92 5.75
CA VAL A 45 -5.53 12.86 5.97
C VAL A 45 -4.95 12.68 7.38
N ALA A 46 -5.79 12.57 8.42
CA ALA A 46 -5.31 12.34 9.79
C ALA A 46 -4.56 11.00 9.96
N ARG A 47 -4.97 9.96 9.21
CA ARG A 47 -4.21 8.69 9.16
C ARG A 47 -2.86 8.85 8.47
N GLY A 48 -2.81 9.61 7.38
CA GLY A 48 -1.55 9.98 6.72
C GLY A 48 -0.63 10.75 7.66
N ASP A 49 -1.15 11.76 8.36
CA ASP A 49 -0.38 12.54 9.34
C ASP A 49 0.19 11.63 10.45
N SER A 50 -0.63 10.70 10.97
CA SER A 50 -0.17 9.72 11.96
C SER A 50 0.86 8.72 11.41
N ALA A 51 0.87 8.52 10.08
CA ALA A 51 1.77 7.60 9.41
C ALA A 51 3.15 8.23 9.13
N LEU A 52 3.27 9.56 9.11
CA LEU A 52 4.57 10.27 8.99
C LEU A 52 5.49 9.93 10.17
N ASP A 53 4.94 9.84 11.38
CA ASP A 53 5.71 9.50 12.59
C ASP A 53 5.89 7.98 12.80
N TYR A 54 5.41 7.15 11.85
CA TYR A 54 5.37 5.70 12.05
C TYR A 54 6.77 5.08 12.02
N GLN A 55 7.10 4.40 13.12
CA GLN A 55 8.34 3.62 13.22
C GLN A 55 8.20 2.29 12.48
N TRP A 56 8.81 2.21 11.30
CA TRP A 56 8.74 1.05 10.42
C TRP A 56 9.40 -0.19 11.03
N PRO A 57 8.63 -1.22 11.42
CA PRO A 57 9.21 -2.38 12.09
C PRO A 57 10.07 -3.16 11.10
N THR A 58 11.22 -3.66 11.56
CA THR A 58 12.03 -4.57 10.75
C THR A 58 11.26 -5.86 10.44
N LEU A 59 11.62 -6.55 9.35
CA LEU A 59 11.08 -7.86 8.99
C LEU A 59 12.18 -8.90 9.12
N PRO A 60 12.47 -9.42 10.33
CA PRO A 60 13.50 -10.43 10.51
C PRO A 60 13.16 -11.69 9.74
N ALA A 61 14.12 -12.26 9.01
CA ALA A 61 13.97 -13.57 8.36
C ALA A 61 13.60 -14.67 9.38
N THR A 62 14.03 -14.53 10.63
CA THR A 62 13.65 -15.45 11.72
C THR A 62 12.15 -15.50 11.94
N ARG A 63 11.43 -14.37 11.80
CA ARG A 63 9.96 -14.33 11.89
C ARG A 63 9.29 -15.04 10.73
N PHE A 64 9.89 -15.02 9.54
CA PHE A 64 9.39 -15.80 8.41
C PHE A 64 9.51 -17.31 8.67
N LEU A 65 10.61 -17.74 9.31
CA LEU A 65 10.84 -19.15 9.66
C LEU A 65 9.93 -19.68 10.77
N ASP A 66 9.23 -18.82 11.53
CA ASP A 66 8.24 -19.24 12.53
C ASP A 66 7.15 -20.13 11.91
N PHE A 67 6.80 -19.91 10.64
CA PHE A 67 5.83 -20.76 9.94
C PHE A 67 6.39 -22.17 9.71
N ALA A 68 7.61 -22.29 9.21
CA ALA A 68 8.25 -23.58 8.96
C ALA A 68 8.52 -24.36 10.26
N ARG A 69 8.81 -23.66 11.36
CA ARG A 69 9.18 -24.27 12.65
C ARG A 69 7.98 -24.59 13.55
N HIS A 70 6.96 -23.74 13.53
CA HIS A 70 5.89 -23.75 14.53
C HIS A 70 4.49 -23.62 13.90
N GLY A 71 4.38 -23.59 12.57
CA GLY A 71 3.12 -23.36 11.86
C GLY A 71 2.55 -21.95 12.01
N ASN A 72 3.24 -21.02 12.68
CA ASN A 72 2.73 -19.69 12.96
C ASN A 72 3.11 -18.68 11.86
N ARG A 73 2.15 -18.38 10.98
CA ARG A 73 2.30 -17.36 9.93
C ARG A 73 1.99 -15.93 10.43
N SER A 74 1.12 -15.81 11.42
CA SER A 74 0.51 -14.53 11.80
C SER A 74 1.53 -13.50 12.26
N ARG A 75 2.60 -13.91 12.95
CA ARG A 75 3.63 -12.97 13.45
C ARG A 75 4.33 -12.20 12.33
N TYR A 76 4.78 -12.90 11.30
CA TYR A 76 5.39 -12.26 10.13
C TYR A 76 4.35 -11.47 9.34
N GLN A 77 3.17 -12.07 9.13
CA GLN A 77 2.08 -11.44 8.39
C GLN A 77 1.66 -10.10 9.00
N ASN A 78 1.51 -10.02 10.32
CA ASN A 78 1.10 -8.81 11.02
C ASN A 78 2.11 -7.67 10.81
N LEU A 79 3.42 -7.95 10.86
CA LEU A 79 4.45 -6.94 10.59
C LEU A 79 4.40 -6.48 9.13
N CYS A 80 4.24 -7.40 8.18
CA CYS A 80 4.10 -7.07 6.77
C CYS A 80 2.85 -6.22 6.49
N PHE A 81 1.72 -6.55 7.13
CA PHE A 81 0.46 -5.83 6.97
C PHE A 81 0.51 -4.45 7.64
N ALA A 82 1.11 -4.32 8.81
CA ALA A 82 1.30 -3.02 9.44
C ALA A 82 2.07 -2.08 8.50
N ARG A 83 3.21 -2.52 7.95
CA ARG A 83 3.97 -1.76 6.96
C ARG A 83 3.12 -1.42 5.73
N ARG A 84 2.39 -2.39 5.17
CA ARG A 84 1.56 -2.15 3.98
C ARG A 84 0.48 -1.12 4.25
N ASN A 85 -0.22 -1.24 5.38
CA ASN A 85 -1.33 -0.37 5.73
C ASN A 85 -0.85 1.07 5.97
N THR A 86 0.26 1.25 6.68
CA THR A 86 0.87 2.58 6.84
C THR A 86 1.21 3.22 5.50
N LEU A 87 1.78 2.45 4.56
CA LEU A 87 2.08 2.96 3.22
C LEU A 87 0.81 3.34 2.46
N VAL A 88 -0.25 2.53 2.57
CA VAL A 88 -1.55 2.82 1.98
C VAL A 88 -2.14 4.10 2.56
N ASP A 89 -2.04 4.31 3.88
CA ASP A 89 -2.52 5.53 4.53
C ASP A 89 -1.79 6.78 4.01
N LEU A 90 -0.46 6.73 3.86
CA LEU A 90 0.33 7.82 3.25
C LEU A 90 -0.10 8.10 1.81
N VAL A 91 -0.25 7.07 0.99
CA VAL A 91 -0.63 7.22 -0.43
C VAL A 91 -2.03 7.79 -0.58
N ILE A 92 -3.01 7.29 0.19
CA ILE A 92 -4.38 7.81 0.14
C ILE A 92 -4.42 9.26 0.64
N ALA A 93 -3.68 9.58 1.69
CA ALA A 93 -3.59 10.95 2.19
C ALA A 93 -2.99 11.89 1.12
N GLU A 94 -1.93 11.47 0.42
CA GLU A 94 -1.37 12.23 -0.71
C GLU A 94 -2.37 12.39 -1.85
N CYS A 95 -3.08 11.34 -2.23
CA CYS A 95 -4.13 11.42 -3.24
C CYS A 95 -5.24 12.41 -2.85
N ILE A 96 -5.55 12.54 -1.56
CA ILE A 96 -6.56 13.49 -1.10
C ILE A 96 -6.00 14.92 -1.01
N ASP A 97 -4.79 15.10 -0.48
CA ASP A 97 -4.18 16.41 -0.24
C ASP A 97 -3.62 17.04 -1.53
N GLY A 98 -2.85 16.27 -2.31
CA GLY A 98 -2.24 16.68 -3.57
C GLY A 98 -1.19 17.79 -3.42
N GLN A 99 -0.59 17.93 -2.23
CA GLN A 99 0.39 18.98 -1.90
C GLN A 99 1.83 18.47 -1.85
N GLY A 100 2.05 17.16 -2.02
CA GLY A 100 3.37 16.53 -1.97
C GLY A 100 3.90 16.24 -0.56
N ARG A 101 3.09 16.48 0.49
CA ARG A 101 3.52 16.37 1.90
C ARG A 101 3.93 14.97 2.32
N PHE A 102 3.39 13.94 1.67
CA PHE A 102 3.67 12.55 2.03
C PHE A 102 4.64 11.88 1.03
N LEU A 103 5.04 12.57 -0.04
CA LEU A 103 5.86 12.00 -1.12
C LEU A 103 7.26 11.58 -0.66
N ASP A 104 7.88 12.35 0.23
CA ASP A 104 9.22 12.04 0.75
C ASP A 104 9.19 10.72 1.54
N ASP A 105 8.27 10.58 2.51
CA ASP A 105 8.10 9.36 3.28
C ASP A 105 7.73 8.15 2.43
N ILE A 106 6.85 8.33 1.43
CA ILE A 106 6.53 7.28 0.46
C ILE A 106 7.80 6.85 -0.27
N THR A 107 8.58 7.80 -0.80
CA THR A 107 9.77 7.54 -1.61
C THR A 107 10.89 6.90 -0.79
N GLU A 108 11.20 7.44 0.38
CA GLU A 108 12.17 6.87 1.31
C GLU A 108 11.78 5.45 1.70
N ARG A 109 10.48 5.17 1.84
CA ARG A 109 10.01 3.84 2.20
C ARG A 109 10.17 2.82 1.07
N TYR A 110 9.91 3.23 -0.17
CA TYR A 110 10.15 2.40 -1.37
C TYR A 110 11.64 2.14 -1.57
N LEU A 111 12.51 3.15 -1.41
CA LEU A 111 13.96 3.03 -1.60
C LEU A 111 14.68 2.39 -0.41
N GLY A 112 14.14 2.49 0.80
CA GLY A 112 14.74 1.97 2.02
C GLY A 112 14.92 0.44 2.03
N HIS A 113 14.20 -0.29 1.17
CA HIS A 113 14.43 -1.74 0.99
C HIS A 113 15.74 -2.02 0.23
N LEU A 114 16.12 -1.17 -0.72
CA LEU A 114 17.36 -1.29 -1.48
C LEU A 114 18.55 -0.70 -0.72
N ARG A 115 18.35 0.40 0.03
CA ARG A 115 19.43 1.05 0.79
C ARG A 115 20.06 0.12 1.83
N ARG A 116 19.28 -0.75 2.48
CA ARG A 116 19.81 -1.71 3.48
C ARG A 116 20.59 -2.88 2.86
N ILE A 117 20.35 -3.17 1.58
CA ILE A 117 21.07 -4.20 0.81
C ILE A 117 22.34 -3.60 0.15
N LEU A 118 22.30 -2.32 -0.24
CA LEU A 118 23.40 -1.65 -0.95
C LEU A 118 24.36 -0.86 -0.04
N LEU A 119 23.92 -0.37 1.12
CA LEU A 119 24.73 0.44 2.05
C LEU A 119 24.82 -0.22 3.42
N GLY A 120 25.22 -1.49 3.45
CA GLY A 120 25.27 -2.34 4.65
C GLY A 120 25.59 -1.59 5.95
N SER A 121 24.77 -1.85 6.97
CA SER A 121 24.91 -1.53 8.40
C SER A 121 26.19 -0.78 8.79
N SER A 122 26.32 0.49 8.40
CA SER A 122 27.44 1.33 8.80
C SER A 122 26.93 2.31 9.84
N GLY A 123 26.99 1.87 11.10
CA GLY A 123 26.49 2.64 12.24
C GLY A 123 26.88 1.96 13.55
N THR A 124 28.18 1.89 13.83
CA THR A 124 28.72 1.74 15.18
C THR A 124 29.67 2.89 15.45
N TYR A 125 29.30 3.72 16.43
CA TYR A 125 30.06 4.72 17.21
C TYR A 125 31.09 5.61 16.51
#